data_AF-A0A847MNI4-F1
#
_entry.id   AF-A0A847MNI4-F1
#
_cell.length_a   1.000
_cell.length_b   1.000
_cell.length_c   1.000
_cell.angle_alpha   90.00
_cell.angle_beta   90.00
_cell.angle_gamma   90.00
#
_symmetry.space_group_name_H-M   'P 1'
#
loop_
_entity.id
_entity.type
_entity.pdbx_description
1 polymer ?
#
loop_
_entity_poly.entity_id
_entity_poly.type
_entity_poly.pdbx_seq_one_letter_code
_entity_poly.pdbx_strand_id
1 'polypeptide(L)'
;LLDGETLLDGLERQGYDVEYQCRAGYCGSCRTPLLDGEVEYLIEPLAYINPDEVLPCCCRPAPEARVDVEVIGSPTKSKETDEAEEETDSYVDSLF
;
A
#
# COMPACT_ATOMS: atom_id res chain seq x y z
N LEU A 1 -1.25 4.71 -3.47
CA LEU A 1 -0.08 3.99 -2.92
C LEU A 1 1.08 4.97 -2.82
N LEU A 2 1.93 4.82 -1.82
CA LEU A 2 3.19 5.57 -1.77
C LEU A 2 4.18 4.98 -2.78
N ASP A 3 5.21 5.75 -3.13
CA ASP A 3 6.28 5.28 -4.00
C ASP A 3 7.01 4.08 -3.39
N GLY A 4 7.08 2.99 -4.15
CA GLY A 4 7.74 1.76 -3.71
C GLY A 4 6.80 0.74 -3.06
N GLU A 5 5.59 1.12 -2.67
CA GLU A 5 4.64 0.20 -2.00
C GLU A 5 4.03 -0.81 -2.99
N THR A 6 3.79 -2.02 -2.49
CA THR A 6 2.92 -3.01 -3.12
C THR A 6 1.46 -2.78 -2.72
N LEU A 7 0.52 -3.38 -3.45
CA LEU A 7 -0.90 -3.33 -3.07
C LEU A 7 -1.12 -3.81 -1.63
N LEU A 8 -0.41 -4.87 -1.20
CA LEU A 8 -0.49 -5.39 0.16
C LEU A 8 -0.05 -4.35 1.21
N ASP A 9 1.07 -3.67 0.97
CA ASP A 9 1.56 -2.64 1.91
C ASP A 9 0.54 -1.50 2.07
N GLY A 10 -0.09 -1.09 0.95
CA GLY A 10 -1.15 -0.10 0.95
C GLY A 10 -2.40 -0.54 1.70
N LEU A 11 -2.75 -1.83 1.64
CA LEU A 11 -3.87 -2.42 2.36
C LEU A 11 -3.58 -2.53 3.86
N GLU A 12 -2.41 -3.06 4.24
CA GLU A 12 -1.97 -3.14 5.64
C GLU A 12 -1.93 -1.75 6.29
N ARG A 13 -1.38 -0.74 5.60
CA ARG A 13 -1.29 0.63 6.11
C ARG A 13 -2.66 1.28 6.35
N GLN A 14 -3.66 0.91 5.55
CA GLN A 14 -5.04 1.40 5.71
C GLN A 14 -5.83 0.61 6.77
N GLY A 15 -5.27 -0.50 7.28
CA GLY A 15 -5.90 -1.35 8.28
C GLY A 15 -6.83 -2.42 7.70
N TYR A 16 -6.66 -2.78 6.43
CA TYR A 16 -7.34 -3.94 5.85
C TYR A 16 -6.63 -5.23 6.27
N ASP A 17 -7.40 -6.25 6.60
CA ASP A 17 -6.86 -7.56 6.92
C ASP A 17 -6.81 -8.40 5.65
N VAL A 18 -5.59 -8.76 5.24
CA VAL A 18 -5.32 -9.58 4.05
C VAL A 18 -4.45 -10.72 4.51
N GLU A 19 -4.86 -11.97 4.26
CA GLU A 19 -4.00 -13.10 4.55
C GLU A 19 -2.70 -12.99 3.75
N TYR A 20 -1.53 -13.20 4.33
CA TYR A 20 -0.29 -13.27 3.58
C TYR A 20 0.72 -14.15 4.30
N GLN A 21 1.71 -14.67 3.57
CA GLN A 21 2.80 -15.45 4.15
C GLN A 21 4.15 -15.07 3.53
N CYS A 22 4.29 -15.23 2.21
CA CYS A 22 5.61 -15.14 1.58
C CYS A 22 6.08 -13.74 1.16
N ARG A 23 5.14 -12.80 0.91
CA ARG A 23 5.41 -11.47 0.35
C ARG A 23 6.21 -11.45 -0.97
N ALA A 24 6.27 -12.56 -1.69
CA ALA A 24 7.10 -12.74 -2.89
C ALA A 24 6.36 -13.45 -4.04
N GLY A 25 5.03 -13.59 -3.95
CA GLY A 25 4.22 -14.14 -5.05
C GLY A 25 4.38 -15.66 -5.30
N TYR A 26 4.98 -16.44 -4.39
CA TYR A 26 5.17 -17.88 -4.58
C TYR A 26 4.21 -18.78 -3.80
N CYS A 27 3.61 -18.32 -2.69
CA CYS A 27 2.73 -19.14 -1.86
C CYS A 27 1.24 -19.01 -2.20
N GLY A 28 0.83 -17.90 -2.82
CA GLY A 28 -0.57 -17.64 -3.17
C GLY A 28 -1.49 -17.29 -1.99
N SER A 29 -0.99 -17.20 -0.75
CA SER A 29 -1.82 -16.93 0.45
C SER A 29 -2.48 -15.56 0.44
N CYS A 30 -1.91 -14.58 -0.28
CA CYS A 30 -2.44 -13.23 -0.34
C CYS A 30 -3.47 -12.99 -1.42
N ARG A 31 -3.93 -14.05 -2.08
CA ARG A 31 -4.90 -13.96 -3.15
C ARG A 31 -6.11 -13.11 -2.76
N THR A 32 -6.43 -12.16 -3.63
CA THR A 32 -7.55 -11.23 -3.45
C THR A 32 -8.35 -11.17 -4.74
N PRO A 33 -9.69 -11.21 -4.69
CA PRO A 33 -10.53 -11.06 -5.87
C PRO A 33 -10.34 -9.67 -6.50
N LEU A 34 -10.17 -9.63 -7.83
CA LEU A 34 -10.12 -8.41 -8.63
C LEU A 34 -11.48 -8.19 -9.28
N LEU A 35 -12.18 -7.16 -8.82
CA LEU A 35 -13.53 -6.82 -9.29
C LEU A 35 -13.51 -6.03 -10.60
N ASP A 36 -12.51 -5.17 -10.77
CA ASP A 36 -12.40 -4.26 -11.92
C ASP A 36 -10.96 -3.77 -12.09
N GLY A 37 -10.61 -3.35 -13.31
CA GLY A 37 -9.30 -2.83 -13.69
C GLY A 37 -8.21 -3.90 -13.83
N GLU A 38 -6.95 -3.46 -13.79
CA GLU A 38 -5.77 -4.29 -14.03
C GLU A 38 -4.68 -4.04 -12.97
N VAL A 39 -3.74 -4.98 -12.84
CA VAL A 39 -2.59 -4.84 -11.95
C VAL A 39 -1.30 -5.12 -12.71
N GLU A 40 -0.24 -4.42 -12.33
CA GLU A 40 1.12 -4.64 -12.82
C GLU A 40 1.90 -5.45 -11.78
N TYR A 41 2.44 -6.60 -12.17
CA TYR A 41 3.29 -7.40 -11.29
C TYR A 41 4.72 -6.87 -11.30
N LEU A 42 5.22 -6.47 -10.13
CA LEU A 42 6.61 -6.03 -9.94
C LEU A 42 7.59 -7.21 -10.04
N ILE A 43 7.10 -8.40 -9.67
CA ILE A 43 7.82 -9.67 -9.72
C ILE A 43 6.88 -10.69 -10.33
N GLU A 44 7.37 -11.48 -11.28
CA GLU A 44 6.58 -12.52 -11.92
C GLU A 44 6.17 -13.59 -10.88
N PRO A 45 4.86 -13.77 -10.62
CA PRO A 45 4.40 -14.69 -9.59
C PRO A 45 4.59 -16.14 -10.03
N LEU A 46 5.03 -16.98 -9.08
CA LEU A 46 5.16 -18.43 -9.29
C LEU A 46 3.91 -19.20 -8.85
N ALA A 47 3.07 -18.57 -8.02
CA ALA A 47 1.80 -19.14 -7.63
C ALA A 47 0.78 -19.08 -8.78
N TYR A 48 -0.13 -20.06 -8.81
CA TYR A 48 -1.27 -20.02 -9.73
C TYR A 48 -2.29 -18.96 -9.28
N ILE A 49 -2.75 -18.15 -10.23
CA ILE A 49 -3.68 -17.04 -10.02
C ILE A 49 -4.82 -17.20 -11.02
N ASN A 50 -6.07 -17.11 -10.57
CA ASN A 50 -7.21 -17.08 -11.47
C ASN A 50 -7.31 -15.71 -12.15
N PRO A 51 -7.94 -15.61 -13.34
CA PRO A 51 -8.06 -14.34 -14.06
C PRO A 51 -8.87 -13.26 -13.31
N ASP A 52 -9.71 -13.67 -12.35
CA ASP A 52 -10.51 -12.82 -11.45
C ASP A 52 -9.84 -12.58 -10.09
N GLU A 53 -8.55 -12.91 -9.96
CA GLU A 53 -7.79 -12.80 -8.71
C GLU A 53 -6.43 -12.15 -8.95
N VAL A 54 -5.86 -11.59 -7.89
CA VAL A 54 -4.54 -10.96 -7.90
C VAL A 54 -3.73 -11.30 -6.65
N LEU A 55 -2.40 -11.16 -6.75
CA LEU A 55 -1.49 -11.26 -5.61
C LEU A 55 -1.01 -9.87 -5.18
N PRO A 56 -1.65 -9.23 -4.19
CA PRO A 56 -1.34 -7.88 -3.73
C PRO A 56 0.09 -7.74 -3.19
N CYS A 57 0.71 -8.84 -2.75
CA CYS A 57 2.06 -8.80 -2.17
C CYS A 57 3.19 -8.53 -3.18
N CYS A 58 2.92 -8.62 -4.48
CA CYS A 58 3.93 -8.44 -5.52
C CYS A 58 3.42 -7.68 -6.74
N CYS A 59 2.30 -6.95 -6.60
CA CYS A 59 1.72 -6.15 -7.67
C CYS A 59 1.46 -4.71 -7.26
N ARG A 60 1.30 -3.85 -8.26
CA ARG A 60 0.75 -2.51 -8.16
C ARG A 60 -0.57 -2.45 -8.92
N PRO A 61 -1.64 -1.93 -8.30
CA PRO A 61 -2.91 -1.72 -8.97
C PRO A 61 -2.82 -0.53 -9.94
N ALA A 62 -3.56 -0.62 -11.04
CA ALA A 62 -3.90 0.55 -11.84
C ALA A 62 -4.82 1.50 -11.02
N PRO A 63 -4.87 2.81 -11.36
CA PRO A 63 -5.72 3.78 -10.67
C PRO A 63 -7.21 3.40 -10.60
N GLU A 64 -7.71 2.69 -11.60
CA GLU A 64 -9.09 2.20 -11.73
C GLU A 64 -9.33 0.84 -11.07
N ALA A 65 -8.29 0.16 -10.59
CA ALA A 65 -8.42 -1.19 -10.08
C ALA A 65 -9.23 -1.25 -8.78
N ARG A 66 -10.08 -2.28 -8.69
CA ARG A 66 -10.94 -2.53 -7.52
C ARG A 66 -10.75 -3.95 -7.06
N VAL A 67 -10.44 -4.12 -5.78
CA VAL A 67 -10.26 -5.43 -5.15
C VAL A 67 -11.27 -5.61 -4.02
N ASP A 68 -11.70 -6.84 -3.79
CA ASP A 68 -12.58 -7.19 -2.69
C ASP A 68 -11.76 -7.57 -1.45
N VAL A 69 -11.87 -6.79 -0.38
CA VAL A 69 -11.08 -6.97 0.84
C VAL A 69 -11.96 -6.82 2.07
N GLU A 70 -11.82 -7.75 3.03
CA GLU A 70 -12.55 -7.69 4.29
C GLU A 70 -11.98 -6.61 5.22
N VAL A 71 -12.85 -5.79 5.81
CA VAL A 71 -12.48 -4.66 6.66
C VAL A 71 -12.62 -5.05 8.13
N ILE A 72 -11.50 -5.14 8.85
CA ILE A 72 -11.48 -5.38 10.31
C ILE A 72 -10.70 -4.24 11.00
N GLY A 73 -11.17 -3.00 10.88
CA GLY A 73 -10.55 -1.85 11.57
C GLY A 73 -10.87 -0.48 10.95
N SER A 74 -11.07 0.54 11.79
CA SER A 74 -11.45 1.90 11.35
C SER A 74 -10.32 2.63 10.58
N PRO A 75 -10.61 3.32 9.46
CA PRO A 75 -9.61 4.03 8.66
C PRO A 75 -8.98 5.16 9.49
N THR A 76 -7.70 5.05 9.78
CA THR A 76 -6.96 6.11 10.50
C THR A 76 -6.51 7.16 9.48
N LYS A 77 -7.12 8.35 9.51
CA LYS A 77 -6.68 9.53 8.74
C LYS A 77 -5.22 9.85 9.05
N SER A 78 -4.29 9.55 8.16
CA SER A 78 -2.97 10.20 8.15
C SER A 78 -3.12 11.57 7.51
N LYS A 79 -2.94 12.61 8.32
CA LYS A 79 -2.99 14.02 7.94
C LYS A 79 -1.97 14.33 6.84
N GLU A 80 -2.43 15.06 5.83
CA GLU A 80 -1.61 16.01 5.07
C GLU A 80 -0.79 16.85 6.04
N THR A 81 0.51 16.92 5.79
CA THR A 81 1.33 18.06 6.19
C THR A 81 2.15 18.46 4.98
N ASP A 82 1.51 19.22 4.09
CA ASP A 82 2.19 20.30 3.39
C ASP A 82 2.44 21.40 4.41
N GLU A 83 3.69 21.86 4.52
CA GLU A 83 4.12 23.26 4.56
C GLU A 83 5.60 23.34 4.94
N ALA A 84 6.39 23.76 3.96
CA ALA A 84 7.71 24.33 4.15
C ALA A 84 7.59 25.78 4.68
N GLU A 85 8.70 26.27 5.25
CA GLU A 85 9.00 27.67 5.60
C GLU A 85 8.26 28.17 6.87
N GLU A 86 8.85 28.88 7.83
CA GLU A 86 9.85 29.95 7.75
C GLU A 86 10.52 30.18 9.14
N GLU A 87 11.64 30.90 9.07
CA GLU A 87 12.56 31.38 10.12
C GLU A 87 11.92 31.94 11.40
N THR A 88 12.59 31.75 12.55
CA THR A 88 12.85 32.87 13.48
C THR A 88 14.21 32.73 14.16
N ASP A 89 15.09 33.58 13.66
CA ASP A 89 16.38 34.01 14.19
C ASP A 89 16.19 34.68 15.57
N SER A 90 16.48 33.97 16.68
CA SER A 90 16.45 34.58 18.03
C SER A 90 17.52 34.08 19.00
N TYR A 91 18.45 33.24 18.54
CA TYR A 91 19.55 32.72 19.37
C TYR A 91 20.92 33.31 19.02
N VAL A 92 20.95 34.41 18.28
CA VAL A 92 22.13 35.26 18.09
C VAL A 92 21.83 36.65 18.64
N ASP A 93 21.62 36.81 19.95
CA ASP A 93 21.83 38.14 20.56
C ASP A 93 22.02 38.30 22.09
N SER A 94 22.28 37.29 22.96
CA SER A 94 22.52 37.70 24.38
C SER A 94 23.25 36.83 25.42
N LEU A 95 24.00 35.75 25.13
CA LEU A 95 24.76 35.07 26.22
C LEU A 95 26.19 34.58 25.91
N PHE A 96 26.83 35.10 24.87
CA PHE A 96 28.30 35.10 24.76
C PHE A 96 28.81 36.45 24.26
#